data_AF-A0A0R2CIA7-F1
#
_entry.id   AF-A0A0R2CIA7-F1
#
_cell.length_a   1.000
_cell.length_b   1.000
_cell.length_c   1.000
_cell.angle_alpha   90.00
_cell.angle_beta   90.00
_cell.angle_gamma   90.00
#
_symmetry.space_group_name_H-M   'P 1'
#
loop_
_entity.id
_entity.type
_entity.pdbx_description
1 polymer ?
#
loop_
_entity_poly.entity_id
_entity_poly.type
_entity_poly.pdbx_seq_one_letter_code
_entity_poly.pdbx_strand_id
1 'polypeptide(L)'
;MVTQLAVNTLGKNAAAAVADVQFRDPHTWFVGGQSMAAAHQTGFYVEIKVTAGTNTRDQEAAFIRQSFAHMQDIFGDVAETSYVVVHTVDSADWGYGGRTQEDRYVQG
;
A
#
# COMPACT_ATOMS: atom_id res chain seq x y z
N MET A 1 9.70 5.99 -2.17
CA MET A 1 9.44 4.54 -2.03
C MET A 1 8.30 4.32 -1.04
N VAL A 2 7.36 3.40 -1.33
CA VAL A 2 6.12 3.21 -0.55
C VAL A 2 6.35 2.85 0.93
N THR A 3 7.43 2.13 1.27
CA THR A 3 7.78 1.85 2.67
C THR A 3 8.11 3.11 3.45
N GLN A 4 8.79 4.09 2.84
CA GLN A 4 9.07 5.38 3.49
C GLN A 4 7.79 6.20 3.71
N LEU A 5 6.83 6.10 2.79
CA LEU A 5 5.51 6.72 2.98
C LEU A 5 4.78 6.09 4.16
N ALA A 6 4.83 4.75 4.32
CA ALA A 6 4.25 4.08 5.47
C ALA A 6 4.89 4.53 6.79
N VAL A 7 6.20 4.75 6.82
CA VAL A 7 6.89 5.30 8.00
C VAL A 7 6.42 6.73 8.29
N ASN A 8 6.45 7.60 7.29
CA ASN A 8 6.23 9.03 7.48
C ASN A 8 4.77 9.40 7.73
N THR A 9 3.82 8.66 7.15
CA THR A 9 2.39 8.99 7.21
C THR A 9 1.63 8.13 8.22
N LEU A 10 1.96 6.85 8.31
CA LEU A 10 1.30 5.89 9.20
C LEU A 10 2.12 5.58 10.46
N GLY A 11 3.30 6.19 10.62
CA GLY A 11 4.16 5.99 11.80
C GLY A 11 4.70 4.57 11.92
N LYS A 12 4.80 3.81 10.81
CA LYS A 12 5.26 2.43 10.86
C LYS A 12 6.75 2.37 11.21
N ASN A 13 7.13 1.30 11.93
CA ASN A 13 8.52 1.03 12.21
C ASN A 13 9.26 0.75 10.88
N ALA A 14 10.28 1.56 10.57
CA ALA A 14 11.05 1.45 9.33
C ALA A 14 11.70 0.07 9.14
N ALA A 15 12.14 -0.57 10.22
CA ALA A 15 12.75 -1.90 10.16
C ALA A 15 11.75 -3.04 9.87
N ALA A 16 10.45 -2.78 10.06
CA ALA A 16 9.37 -3.73 9.82
C ALA A 16 8.52 -3.39 8.57
N ALA A 17 8.81 -2.27 7.89
CA ALA A 17 8.13 -1.90 6.66
C ALA A 17 8.69 -2.69 5.48
N VAL A 18 7.83 -3.50 4.85
CA VAL A 18 8.19 -4.40 3.75
C VAL A 18 7.32 -4.08 2.53
N ALA A 19 7.90 -4.19 1.33
CA ALA A 19 7.16 -4.12 0.08
C ALA A 19 7.58 -5.28 -0.82
N ASP A 20 6.59 -5.97 -1.38
CA ASP A 20 6.76 -6.89 -2.51
C ASP A 20 6.39 -6.16 -3.80
N VAL A 21 7.20 -6.28 -4.84
CA VAL A 21 7.02 -5.54 -6.10
C VAL A 21 6.83 -6.53 -7.23
N GLN A 22 5.66 -6.46 -7.86
CA GLN A 22 5.29 -7.34 -8.98
C GLN A 22 4.97 -6.50 -10.21
N PHE A 23 5.54 -6.89 -11.35
CA PHE A 23 5.23 -6.28 -12.65
C PHE A 23 4.14 -7.09 -13.36
N ARG A 24 3.27 -6.41 -14.10
CA ARG A 24 2.23 -7.02 -14.92
C ARG A 24 2.33 -6.53 -16.35
N ASP A 25 1.97 -7.39 -17.30
CA ASP A 25 1.94 -7.04 -18.71
C ASP A 25 0.76 -6.07 -18.98
N PRO A 26 1.01 -4.85 -19.50
CA PRO A 26 -0.03 -3.87 -19.79
C PRO A 26 -1.05 -4.32 -20.84
N HIS A 27 -0.78 -5.38 -21.61
CA HIS A 27 -1.75 -6.00 -22.52
C HIS A 27 -2.78 -6.88 -21.80
N THR A 28 -2.51 -7.28 -20.56
CA THR A 28 -3.36 -8.18 -19.75
C THR A 28 -3.95 -7.52 -18.51
N TRP A 29 -3.67 -6.23 -18.31
CA TRP A 29 -4.27 -5.41 -17.27
C TRP A 29 -5.31 -4.48 -17.90
N PHE A 30 -6.53 -4.47 -17.37
CA PHE A 30 -7.65 -3.75 -17.97
C PHE A 30 -8.33 -2.80 -16.98
N VAL A 31 -8.76 -1.64 -17.46
CA VAL A 31 -9.65 -0.69 -16.76
C VAL A 31 -10.80 -0.37 -17.71
N GLY A 32 -12.04 -0.52 -17.24
CA GLY A 32 -13.23 -0.27 -18.06
C GLY A 32 -13.33 -1.15 -19.32
N GLY A 33 -12.68 -2.32 -19.33
CA GLY A 33 -12.61 -3.21 -20.51
C GLY A 33 -11.52 -2.86 -21.52
N GLN A 34 -10.75 -1.79 -21.31
CA GLN A 34 -9.61 -1.41 -22.17
C GLN A 34 -8.29 -1.78 -21.50
N SER A 35 -7.36 -2.36 -22.28
CA SER A 35 -6.03 -2.69 -21.74
C SER A 35 -5.20 -1.43 -21.49
N MET A 36 -4.30 -1.49 -20.52
CA MET A 36 -3.38 -0.38 -20.21
C MET A 36 -2.50 -0.02 -21.41
N ALA A 37 -2.07 -1.04 -22.18
CA ALA A 37 -1.32 -0.83 -23.41
C ALA A 37 -2.13 -0.02 -24.46
N ALA A 38 -3.41 -0.35 -24.65
CA ALA A 38 -4.28 0.37 -25.60
C ALA A 38 -4.65 1.78 -25.12
N ALA A 39 -4.78 1.95 -23.80
CA ALA A 39 -5.02 3.25 -23.18
C ALA A 39 -3.79 4.18 -23.20
N HIS A 40 -2.59 3.64 -23.43
CA HIS A 40 -1.32 4.33 -23.22
C HIS A 40 -1.14 4.87 -21.80
N GLN A 41 -1.73 4.18 -20.82
CA GLN A 41 -1.65 4.53 -19.40
C GLN A 41 -0.96 3.43 -18.59
N THR A 42 -0.48 3.77 -17.41
CA THR A 42 0.03 2.82 -16.42
C THR A 42 -1.02 2.55 -15.35
N GLY A 43 -1.34 1.29 -15.12
CA GLY A 43 -2.12 0.87 -13.95
C GLY A 43 -1.19 0.48 -12.80
N PHE A 44 -1.58 0.79 -11.56
CA PHE A 44 -0.89 0.25 -10.39
C PHE A 44 -1.89 -0.24 -9.33
N TYR A 45 -1.39 -1.10 -8.44
CA TYR A 45 -2.09 -1.51 -7.23
C TYR A 45 -1.09 -1.54 -6.06
N VAL A 46 -1.35 -0.73 -5.04
CA VAL A 46 -0.59 -0.71 -3.79
C VAL A 46 -1.53 -1.18 -2.69
N GLU A 47 -1.15 -2.25 -1.99
CA GLU A 47 -1.82 -2.67 -0.76
C GLU A 47 -0.84 -2.60 0.39
N ILE A 48 -1.27 -1.96 1.47
CA ILE A 48 -0.61 -2.05 2.75
C ILE A 48 -1.59 -2.69 3.73
N LYS A 49 -1.12 -3.71 4.43
CA LYS A 49 -1.82 -4.20 5.59
C LYS A 49 -1.31 -3.41 6.82
N VAL A 50 -2.16 -3.09 7.79
CA VAL A 50 -1.77 -2.46 9.07
C VAL A 50 -2.47 -3.10 10.25
N THR A 51 -1.90 -3.00 11.45
CA THR A 51 -2.60 -3.41 12.68
C THR A 51 -3.80 -2.49 12.93
N ALA A 52 -4.97 -3.07 13.17
CA ALA A 52 -6.21 -2.36 13.44
C ALA A 52 -6.06 -1.40 14.63
N GLY A 53 -6.67 -0.22 14.54
CA GLY A 53 -6.64 0.80 15.59
C GLY A 53 -5.30 1.55 15.74
N THR A 54 -4.26 1.21 14.97
CA THR A 54 -2.95 1.89 15.06
C THR A 54 -2.84 3.15 14.21
N ASN A 55 -3.84 3.43 13.36
CA ASN A 55 -3.89 4.63 12.53
C ASN A 55 -5.25 5.31 12.59
N THR A 56 -5.25 6.64 12.49
CA THR A 56 -6.47 7.43 12.30
C THR A 56 -6.90 7.41 10.84
N ARG A 57 -8.18 7.70 10.58
CA ARG A 57 -8.70 7.86 9.21
C ARG A 57 -7.93 8.91 8.41
N ASP A 58 -7.47 9.97 9.05
CA ASP A 58 -6.68 11.02 8.40
C ASP A 58 -5.28 10.54 8.00
N GLN A 59 -4.64 9.70 8.82
CA GLN A 59 -3.35 9.08 8.48
C GLN A 59 -3.51 8.11 7.30
N GLU A 60 -4.56 7.28 7.30
CA GLU A 60 -4.86 6.37 6.19
C GLU A 60 -5.15 7.14 4.90
N ALA A 61 -5.98 8.19 4.97
CA ALA A 61 -6.26 9.06 3.82
C ALA A 61 -5.00 9.78 3.33
N ALA A 62 -4.10 10.21 4.23
CA ALA A 62 -2.83 10.80 3.86
C ALA A 62 -1.91 9.81 3.14
N PHE A 63 -1.82 8.57 3.63
CA PHE A 63 -1.05 7.52 2.98
C PHE A 63 -1.58 7.21 1.57
N ILE A 64 -2.90 7.09 1.41
CA ILE A 64 -3.55 6.85 0.12
C ILE A 64 -3.19 7.96 -0.89
N ARG A 65 -3.43 9.22 -0.52
CA ARG A 65 -3.13 10.35 -1.41
C ARG A 65 -1.65 10.45 -1.78
N GLN A 66 -0.76 10.35 -0.78
CA GLN A 66 0.67 10.51 -1.03
C GLN A 66 1.25 9.33 -1.80
N SER A 67 0.74 8.12 -1.59
CA SER A 67 1.13 6.95 -2.39
C SER A 67 0.69 7.11 -3.83
N PHE A 68 -0.56 7.51 -4.08
CA PHE A 68 -1.04 7.73 -5.44
C PHE A 68 -0.22 8.81 -6.17
N ALA A 69 0.01 9.96 -5.54
CA ALA A 69 0.84 11.03 -6.09
C ALA A 69 2.28 10.54 -6.38
N HIS A 70 2.87 9.77 -5.47
CA HIS A 70 4.20 9.21 -5.68
C HIS A 70 4.26 8.24 -6.87
N MET A 71 3.21 7.45 -7.10
CA MET A 71 3.15 6.56 -8.27
C MET A 71 3.00 7.35 -9.57
N GLN A 72 2.24 8.46 -9.56
CA GLN A 72 2.18 9.40 -10.70
C GLN A 72 3.55 10.02 -11.00
N ASP A 73 4.30 10.42 -9.97
CA ASP A 73 5.65 10.97 -10.16
C ASP A 73 6.61 9.95 -10.81
N ILE A 74 6.43 8.65 -10.53
CA ILE A 74 7.28 7.58 -11.08
C ILE A 74 6.87 7.23 -12.51
N PHE A 75 5.56 7.06 -12.77
CA PHE A 75 5.07 6.48 -14.02
C PHE A 75 4.49 7.48 -15.02
N GLY A 76 4.24 8.72 -14.61
CA GLY A 76 3.60 9.74 -15.44
C GLY A 76 2.10 9.50 -15.56
N ASP A 77 1.64 9.12 -16.76
CA ASP A 77 0.22 8.93 -17.05
C ASP A 77 -0.30 7.64 -16.41
N VAL A 78 -0.90 7.79 -15.24
CA VAL A 78 -1.49 6.71 -14.46
C VAL A 78 -3.00 6.74 -14.61
N ALA A 79 -3.59 5.57 -14.82
CA ALA A 79 -5.04 5.42 -14.86
C ALA A 79 -5.66 5.84 -13.51
N GLU A 80 -6.71 6.69 -13.56
CA GLU A 80 -7.43 7.16 -12.36
C GLU A 80 -7.88 6.00 -11.47
N THR A 81 -8.32 4.90 -12.08
CA THR A 81 -8.73 3.65 -11.42
C THR A 81 -7.55 2.77 -10.99
N SER A 82 -6.44 3.38 -10.58
CA SER A 82 -5.35 2.70 -9.87
C SER A 82 -5.61 2.76 -8.36
N TYR A 83 -5.27 1.71 -7.64
CA TYR A 83 -5.73 1.57 -6.26
C TYR A 83 -4.58 1.66 -5.25
N VAL A 84 -4.85 2.36 -4.15
CA VAL A 84 -4.10 2.25 -2.89
C VAL A 84 -5.08 1.76 -1.83
N VAL A 85 -4.80 0.60 -1.25
CA VAL A 85 -5.67 -0.06 -0.26
C VAL A 85 -4.94 -0.15 1.07
N VAL A 86 -5.61 0.33 2.13
CA VAL A 86 -5.19 0.09 3.53
C VAL A 86 -6.09 -0.99 4.10
N HIS A 87 -5.51 -2.14 4.43
CA HIS A 87 -6.22 -3.26 5.04
C HIS A 87 -5.85 -3.37 6.52
N THR A 88 -6.79 -3.04 7.40
CA THR A 88 -6.62 -3.22 8.84
C THR A 88 -6.84 -4.67 9.25
N VAL A 89 -5.94 -5.23 10.04
CA VAL A 89 -6.00 -6.60 10.54
C VAL A 89 -5.86 -6.58 12.04
N ASP A 90 -6.57 -7.47 12.73
CA ASP A 90 -6.47 -7.61 14.18
C ASP A 90 -5.03 -7.89 14.64
N SER A 91 -4.64 -7.38 15.81
CA SER A 91 -3.30 -7.56 16.37
C SER A 91 -3.00 -9.02 16.75
N ALA A 92 -4.01 -9.84 17.06
CA ALA A 92 -3.86 -11.26 17.34
C ALA A 92 -3.63 -12.09 16.05
N ASP A 93 -4.10 -11.61 14.90
CA ASP A 93 -4.07 -12.33 13.62
C ASP A 93 -2.92 -11.89 12.69
N TRP A 94 -2.15 -10.89 13.11
CA TRP A 94 -0.95 -10.45 12.39
C TRP A 94 0.30 -10.80 13.16
N GLY A 95 1.26 -11.46 12.50
CA GLY A 95 2.60 -11.64 13.06
C GLY A 95 3.73 -11.54 12.03
N TYR A 96 4.93 -11.27 12.54
CA TYR A 96 6.18 -11.45 11.79
C TYR A 96 7.23 -12.02 12.75
N GLY A 97 8.20 -12.80 12.26
CA GLY A 97 9.21 -13.42 13.14
C GLY A 97 8.61 -14.33 14.22
N GLY A 98 7.53 -15.04 13.90
CA GLY A 98 6.92 -16.05 14.77
C GLY A 98 6.12 -15.55 15.97
N ARG A 99 5.77 -14.25 16.02
CA ARG A 99 5.00 -13.66 17.12
C ARG A 99 3.97 -12.68 16.59
N THR A 100 2.81 -12.60 17.24
CA THR A 100 1.74 -11.68 16.86
C THR A 100 2.09 -10.24 17.21
N GLN A 101 1.36 -9.27 16.66
CA GLN A 101 1.48 -7.87 17.01
C GLN A 101 1.00 -7.62 18.44
N GLU A 102 -0.03 -8.34 18.89
CA GLU A 102 -0.50 -8.31 20.28
C GLU A 102 0.58 -8.81 21.26
N ASP A 103 1.21 -9.96 20.97
CA ASP A 103 2.30 -10.52 21.77
C ASP A 103 3.50 -9.57 21.89
N ARG A 104 3.71 -8.72 20.88
CA ARG A 104 4.76 -7.68 20.88
C ARG A 104 4.39 -6.50 21.75
N TYR A 105 3.13 -6.10 21.73
CA TYR A 105 2.63 -4.97 22.50
C TYR A 105 2.59 -5.27 24.00
N VAL A 106 2.15 -6.48 24.38
CA VAL A 106 2.03 -6.87 25.81
C VAL A 106 3.39 -7.06 26.49
N GLN A 107 4.42 -7.45 25.73
CA GLN A 107 5.77 -7.71 26.27
C GLN A 107 6.75 -6.54 26.11
N GLY A 108 6.32 -5.42 25.51
CA GLY A 108 7.12 -4.20 25.34
C GLY A 108 6.75 -3.17 26.39
#